data_AF-A0A353DRI9-F1
#
_entry.id   AF-A0A353DRI9-F1
#
_cell.length_a   1.000
_cell.length_b   1.000
_cell.length_c   1.000
_cell.angle_alpha   90.00
_cell.angle_beta   90.00
_cell.angle_gamma   90.00
#
_symmetry.space_group_name_H-M   'P 1'
#
loop_
_entity.id
_entity.type
_entity.pdbx_description
1 polymer ?
#
loop_
_entity_poly.entity_id
_entity_poly.type
_entity_poly.pdbx_seq_one_letter_code
_entity_poly.pdbx_strand_id
1 'polypeptide(L)'
;MDTELTVAVAQILTGAATLVVAFFLAGQLALQRKVLSRAHEDADRELTLTSLGLFLQYLQSRTTSDSLRQLYAKRHEGLDSLDAPDLDGLSTHLRAGYLLTNTEWRLNRNRNLPGYYIKRFDGLMDSVGGRQYYVQSGRAIINQPNLIEFADEVYAKLEGKPVPETAGKAIGFVS
;
A
#
# COMPACT_ATOMS: atom_id res chain seq x y z
N MET A 1 49.44 -13.54 53.01
CA MET A 1 49.71 -12.24 52.37
C MET A 1 49.87 -12.40 50.85
N ASP A 2 50.71 -13.31 50.36
CA ASP A 2 50.92 -13.51 48.90
C ASP A 2 49.69 -14.01 48.14
N THR A 3 48.88 -14.88 48.75
CA THR A 3 47.68 -15.43 48.11
C THR A 3 46.58 -14.39 47.92
N GLU A 4 46.37 -13.51 48.90
CA GLU A 4 45.36 -12.42 48.81
C GLU A 4 45.73 -11.39 47.76
N LEU A 5 47.01 -11.01 47.68
CA LEU A 5 47.51 -10.12 46.63
C LEU A 5 47.33 -10.76 45.24
N THR A 6 47.64 -12.05 45.11
CA THR A 6 47.47 -12.79 43.85
C THR A 6 46.00 -12.84 43.42
N VAL A 7 45.08 -13.09 44.35
CA VAL A 7 43.63 -13.10 44.09
C VAL A 7 43.13 -11.70 43.68
N ALA A 8 43.59 -10.65 44.35
CA ALA A 8 43.23 -9.27 44.00
C ALA A 8 43.71 -8.89 42.59
N VAL A 9 44.94 -9.25 42.23
CA VAL A 9 45.48 -9.02 40.87
C VAL A 9 44.68 -9.83 39.83
N ALA A 10 44.37 -11.09 40.12
CA ALA A 10 43.58 -11.93 39.21
C ALA A 10 42.16 -11.38 38.96
N GLN A 11 41.52 -10.82 40.00
CA GLN A 11 40.21 -10.18 39.88
C GLN A 11 40.27 -8.91 39.03
N ILE A 12 41.29 -8.07 39.21
CA ILE A 12 41.49 -6.87 38.38
C ILE A 12 41.69 -7.26 36.92
N LEU A 13 42.53 -8.27 36.65
CA LEU A 13 42.76 -8.77 35.29
C LEU A 13 41.49 -9.35 34.66
N THR A 14 40.70 -10.10 35.44
CA THR A 14 39.42 -10.66 34.98
C THR A 14 38.39 -9.56 34.69
N GLY A 15 38.32 -8.54 35.55
CA GLY A 15 37.46 -7.37 35.35
C GLY A 15 37.88 -6.56 34.11
N ALA A 16 39.18 -6.36 33.92
CA ALA A 16 39.73 -5.70 32.73
C ALA A 16 39.42 -6.49 31.45
N ALA A 17 39.60 -7.82 31.47
CA ALA A 17 39.26 -8.68 30.34
C ALA A 17 37.76 -8.62 30.00
N THR A 18 36.89 -8.65 31.02
CA THR A 18 35.44 -8.52 30.86
C THR A 18 35.06 -7.19 30.22
N LEU A 19 35.69 -6.10 30.66
CA LEU A 19 35.45 -4.76 30.15
C LEU A 19 35.90 -4.60 28.68
N VAL A 20 37.03 -5.19 28.31
CA VAL A 20 37.48 -5.24 26.90
C VAL A 20 36.47 -5.98 26.03
N VAL A 21 35.99 -7.14 26.48
CA VAL A 21 34.95 -7.91 25.76
C VAL A 21 33.65 -7.11 25.65
N ALA A 22 33.24 -6.44 26.71
CA ALA A 22 32.04 -5.60 26.70
C ALA A 22 32.14 -4.44 25.69
N PHE A 23 33.29 -3.77 25.60
CA PHE A 23 33.52 -2.73 24.58
C PHE A 23 33.49 -3.28 23.17
N PHE A 24 34.08 -4.46 22.95
CA PHE A 24 34.05 -5.11 21.64
C PHE A 24 32.61 -5.45 21.23
N LEU A 25 31.82 -6.05 22.13
CA LEU A 25 30.40 -6.35 21.91
C LEU A 25 29.59 -5.08 21.64
N ALA A 26 29.81 -4.01 22.40
CA ALA A 26 29.15 -2.72 22.18
C ALA A 26 29.48 -2.16 20.78
N GLY A 27 30.75 -2.26 20.35
CA GLY A 27 31.17 -1.90 19.00
C GLY A 27 30.48 -2.75 17.92
N GLN A 28 30.39 -4.06 18.12
CA GLN A 28 29.68 -4.96 17.21
C GLN A 28 28.20 -4.62 17.09
N LEU A 29 27.50 -4.38 18.21
CA LEU A 29 26.10 -3.97 18.21
C LEU A 29 25.90 -2.64 17.49
N ALA A 30 26.81 -1.68 17.66
CA ALA A 30 26.75 -0.41 16.96
C ALA A 30 26.89 -0.56 15.44
N LEU A 31 27.81 -1.43 14.98
CA LEU A 31 27.96 -1.74 13.56
C LEU A 31 26.76 -2.51 13.00
N GLN A 32 26.25 -3.50 13.73
CA GLN A 32 25.06 -4.27 13.33
C GLN A 32 23.83 -3.36 13.18
N ARG A 33 23.61 -2.42 14.09
CA ARG A 33 22.52 -1.43 13.97
C ARG A 33 22.64 -0.59 12.70
N LYS A 34 23.86 -0.17 12.33
CA LYS A 34 24.09 0.59 11.10
C LYS A 34 23.80 -0.25 9.85
N VAL A 35 24.24 -1.52 9.83
CA VAL A 35 23.96 -2.44 8.71
C VAL A 35 22.47 -2.70 8.59
N LEU A 36 21.79 -2.99 9.71
CA LEU A 36 20.35 -3.20 9.73
C LEU A 36 19.58 -1.97 9.27
N SER A 37 19.98 -0.77 9.70
CA SER A 37 19.35 0.48 9.24
C SER A 37 19.50 0.69 7.74
N ARG A 38 20.67 0.39 7.16
CA ARG A 38 20.88 0.47 5.70
C ARG A 38 20.03 -0.57 4.97
N ALA A 39 20.02 -1.81 5.45
CA ALA A 39 19.19 -2.86 4.87
C ALA A 39 17.69 -2.52 4.90
N HIS A 40 17.21 -1.92 5.99
CA HIS A 40 15.84 -1.41 6.08
C HIS A 40 15.56 -0.30 5.07
N GLU A 41 16.48 0.66 4.92
CA GLU A 41 16.34 1.75 3.96
C GLU A 41 16.33 1.24 2.51
N ASP A 42 17.20 0.29 2.18
CA ASP A 42 17.26 -0.31 0.85
C ASP A 42 16.01 -1.14 0.56
N ALA A 43 15.51 -1.91 1.53
CA ALA A 43 14.25 -2.65 1.39
C ALA A 43 13.04 -1.71 1.18
N ASP A 44 12.97 -0.58 1.89
CA ASP A 44 11.89 0.40 1.69
C ASP A 44 11.97 1.09 0.31
N ARG A 45 13.18 1.37 -0.18
CA ARG A 45 13.41 1.88 -1.53
C ARG A 45 12.97 0.88 -2.59
N GLU A 46 13.38 -0.38 -2.47
CA GLU A 46 13.02 -1.45 -3.41
C GLU A 46 11.50 -1.66 -3.44
N LEU A 47 10.87 -1.73 -2.27
CA LEU A 47 9.42 -1.83 -2.16
C LEU A 47 8.72 -0.63 -2.81
N THR A 48 9.23 0.59 -2.59
CA THR A 48 8.67 1.82 -3.18
C THR A 48 8.78 1.81 -4.70
N LEU A 49 9.94 1.46 -5.26
CA LEU A 49 10.14 1.38 -6.71
C LEU A 49 9.27 0.29 -7.35
N THR A 50 9.11 -0.85 -6.67
CA THR A 50 8.26 -1.96 -7.13
C THR A 50 6.78 -1.55 -7.13
N SER A 51 6.31 -0.96 -6.03
CA SER A 51 4.96 -0.39 -5.89
C SER A 51 4.66 0.64 -6.98
N LEU A 52 5.58 1.60 -7.20
CA LEU A 52 5.47 2.60 -8.25
C LEU A 52 5.45 1.93 -9.64
N GLY A 53 6.28 0.92 -9.87
CA GLY A 53 6.30 0.16 -11.11
C GLY A 53 4.95 -0.50 -11.41
N LEU A 54 4.34 -1.16 -10.42
CA LEU A 54 3.00 -1.76 -10.58
C LEU A 54 1.93 -0.70 -10.87
N PHE A 55 2.00 0.45 -10.22
CA PHE A 55 1.07 1.56 -10.49
C PHE A 55 1.25 2.14 -11.89
N LEU A 56 2.49 2.35 -12.33
CA LEU A 56 2.78 2.82 -13.67
C LEU A 56 2.33 1.81 -14.73
N GLN A 57 2.55 0.51 -14.52
CA GLN A 57 2.05 -0.54 -15.42
C GLN A 57 0.52 -0.51 -15.52
N TYR A 58 -0.17 -0.38 -14.38
CA TYR A 58 -1.63 -0.21 -14.36
C TYR A 58 -2.07 0.99 -15.20
N LEU A 59 -1.46 2.16 -15.03
CA LEU A 59 -1.80 3.34 -15.81
C LEU A 59 -1.45 3.20 -17.30
N GLN A 60 -0.29 2.61 -17.60
CA GLN A 60 0.23 2.40 -18.94
C GLN A 60 -0.61 1.42 -19.74
N SER A 61 -1.28 0.46 -19.10
CA SER A 61 -2.17 -0.49 -19.78
C SER A 61 -3.20 0.20 -20.68
N ARG A 62 -3.71 1.37 -20.27
CA ARG A 62 -4.63 2.21 -21.05
C ARG A 62 -4.00 2.86 -22.29
N THR A 63 -2.68 2.99 -22.30
CA THR A 63 -1.91 3.60 -23.39
C THR A 63 -1.21 2.57 -24.26
N THR A 64 -0.98 1.35 -23.78
CA THR A 64 -0.28 0.29 -24.53
C THR A 64 -1.22 -0.74 -25.15
N SER A 65 -2.48 -0.82 -24.68
CA SER A 65 -3.53 -1.64 -25.28
C SER A 65 -4.58 -0.75 -25.95
N ASP A 66 -4.70 -0.84 -27.27
CA ASP A 66 -5.71 -0.08 -28.03
C ASP A 66 -7.13 -0.52 -27.66
N SER A 67 -7.36 -1.82 -27.43
CA SER A 67 -8.66 -2.34 -27.00
C SER A 67 -9.07 -1.79 -25.64
N LEU A 68 -8.17 -1.83 -24.65
CA LEU A 68 -8.44 -1.25 -23.34
C LEU A 68 -8.60 0.27 -23.42
N ARG A 69 -7.86 0.97 -24.29
CA ARG A 69 -8.02 2.42 -24.48
C ARG A 69 -9.42 2.77 -24.97
N GLN A 70 -9.90 2.07 -26.00
CA GLN A 70 -11.24 2.27 -26.56
C GLN A 70 -12.32 1.92 -25.54
N LEU A 71 -12.18 0.79 -24.85
CA LEU A 71 -13.07 0.38 -23.78
C LEU A 71 -13.12 1.39 -22.63
N TYR A 72 -11.96 1.85 -22.17
CA TYR A 72 -11.84 2.82 -21.09
C TYR A 72 -12.47 4.16 -21.48
N ALA A 73 -12.53 4.54 -22.76
CA ALA A 73 -13.25 5.73 -23.19
C ALA A 73 -14.77 5.62 -22.98
N LYS A 74 -15.36 4.44 -23.24
CA LYS A 74 -16.81 4.18 -23.11
C LYS A 74 -17.34 4.31 -21.68
N ARG A 75 -16.48 4.23 -20.65
CA ARG A 75 -16.88 4.37 -19.23
C ARG A 75 -17.66 5.66 -18.93
N HIS A 76 -17.52 6.71 -19.75
CA HIS A 76 -18.28 7.95 -19.57
C HIS A 76 -19.76 7.81 -19.91
N GLU A 77 -20.14 6.82 -20.72
CA GLU A 77 -21.51 6.54 -21.12
C GLU A 77 -22.29 5.76 -20.04
N GLY A 78 -21.57 5.15 -19.09
CA GLY A 78 -22.13 4.29 -18.05
C GLY A 78 -21.80 2.82 -18.28
N LEU A 79 -22.06 1.98 -17.28
CA LEU A 79 -21.87 0.53 -17.38
C LEU A 79 -23.01 -0.13 -18.15
N ASP A 80 -24.22 0.44 -18.10
CA ASP A 80 -25.41 -0.12 -18.75
C ASP A 80 -25.35 -0.02 -20.30
N SER A 81 -24.44 0.80 -20.84
CA SER A 81 -24.21 0.91 -22.29
C SER A 81 -23.20 -0.10 -22.84
N LEU A 82 -22.53 -0.86 -21.96
CA LEU A 82 -21.51 -1.83 -22.34
C LEU A 82 -22.13 -3.20 -22.60
N ASP A 83 -21.60 -3.89 -23.60
CA ASP A 83 -21.88 -5.33 -23.76
C ASP A 83 -21.12 -6.16 -22.71
N ALA A 84 -21.44 -7.44 -22.61
CA ALA A 84 -20.87 -8.29 -21.56
C ALA A 84 -19.31 -8.36 -21.62
N PRO A 85 -18.67 -8.52 -22.79
CA PRO A 85 -17.21 -8.48 -22.88
C PRO A 85 -16.58 -7.14 -22.47
N ASP A 86 -17.17 -6.02 -22.89
CA ASP A 86 -16.69 -4.69 -22.52
C ASP A 86 -16.86 -4.45 -21.01
N LEU A 87 -18.00 -4.84 -20.44
CA LEU A 87 -18.25 -4.75 -19.01
C LEU A 87 -17.22 -5.56 -18.21
N ASP A 88 -16.93 -6.79 -18.63
CA ASP A 88 -15.92 -7.64 -17.98
C ASP A 88 -14.52 -7.01 -18.04
N GLY A 89 -14.11 -6.51 -19.21
CA GLY A 89 -12.81 -5.87 -19.39
C GLY A 89 -12.65 -4.59 -18.55
N LEU A 90 -13.68 -3.72 -18.54
CA LEU A 90 -13.65 -2.47 -17.79
C LEU A 90 -13.70 -2.74 -16.28
N SER A 91 -14.59 -3.64 -15.85
CA SER A 91 -14.73 -3.99 -14.44
C SER A 91 -13.45 -4.64 -13.90
N THR A 92 -12.78 -5.49 -14.69
CA THR A 92 -11.48 -6.07 -14.35
C THR A 92 -10.40 -5.01 -14.18
N HIS A 93 -10.33 -4.06 -15.11
CA HIS A 93 -9.40 -2.94 -15.00
C HIS A 93 -9.67 -2.10 -13.74
N LEU A 94 -10.92 -1.67 -13.51
CA LEU A 94 -11.28 -0.90 -12.31
C LEU A 94 -10.98 -1.69 -11.02
N ARG A 95 -11.32 -2.98 -10.98
CA ARG A 95 -11.02 -3.89 -9.85
C ARG A 95 -9.54 -3.88 -9.50
N ALA A 96 -8.66 -3.98 -10.49
CA ALA A 96 -7.22 -3.95 -10.29
C ALA A 96 -6.78 -2.63 -9.63
N GLY A 97 -7.37 -1.50 -10.01
CA GLY A 97 -7.12 -0.20 -9.40
C GLY A 97 -7.49 -0.13 -7.91
N TYR A 98 -8.66 -0.66 -7.52
CA TYR A 98 -9.06 -0.75 -6.11
C TYR A 98 -8.16 -1.69 -5.30
N LEU A 99 -7.83 -2.87 -5.83
CA LEU A 99 -6.94 -3.84 -5.18
C LEU A 99 -5.54 -3.28 -4.96
N LEU A 100 -5.00 -2.58 -5.96
CA LEU A 100 -3.71 -1.90 -5.84
C LEU A 100 -3.76 -0.84 -4.74
N THR A 101 -4.83 -0.03 -4.71
CA THR A 101 -4.99 1.04 -3.70
C THR A 101 -5.07 0.49 -2.27
N ASN A 102 -5.78 -0.63 -2.05
CA ASN A 102 -5.78 -1.33 -0.76
C ASN A 102 -4.38 -1.84 -0.37
N THR A 103 -3.66 -2.39 -1.35
CA THR A 103 -2.32 -2.95 -1.11
C THR A 103 -1.34 -1.84 -0.72
N GLU A 104 -1.36 -0.72 -1.43
CA GLU A 104 -0.55 0.47 -1.13
C GLU A 104 -0.77 0.98 0.29
N TRP A 105 -2.04 1.07 0.71
CA TRP A 105 -2.39 1.48 2.07
C TRP A 105 -1.83 0.53 3.13
N ARG A 106 -1.96 -0.78 2.89
CA ARG A 106 -1.48 -1.81 3.81
C ARG A 106 0.05 -1.84 3.90
N LEU A 107 0.74 -1.42 2.84
CA LEU A 107 2.19 -1.22 2.79
C LEU A 107 2.63 0.15 3.34
N ASN A 108 1.70 0.94 3.88
CA ASN A 108 1.95 2.28 4.40
C ASN A 108 2.66 3.19 3.37
N ARG A 109 2.31 3.06 2.09
CA ARG A 109 2.94 3.83 1.02
C ARG A 109 2.57 5.30 1.14
N ASN A 110 3.58 6.14 0.89
CA ASN A 110 3.52 7.58 1.13
C ASN A 110 3.00 7.94 2.54
N ARG A 111 3.35 7.14 3.56
CA ARG A 111 2.91 7.31 4.96
C ARG A 111 1.38 7.39 5.14
N ASN A 112 0.63 6.77 4.25
CA ASN A 112 -0.82 6.82 4.26
C ASN A 112 -1.41 8.24 4.21
N LEU A 113 -0.72 9.17 3.54
CA LEU A 113 -1.19 10.55 3.36
C LEU A 113 -2.56 10.57 2.63
N PRO A 114 -3.62 11.16 3.21
CA PRO A 114 -4.97 11.12 2.65
C PRO A 114 -5.06 11.59 1.20
N GLY A 115 -4.41 12.71 0.88
CA GLY A 115 -4.43 13.29 -0.47
C GLY A 115 -3.94 12.35 -1.57
N TYR A 116 -3.03 11.42 -1.25
CA TYR A 116 -2.56 10.41 -2.19
C TYR A 116 -3.67 9.43 -2.60
N TYR A 117 -4.45 8.95 -1.62
CA TYR A 117 -5.52 7.98 -1.84
C TYR A 117 -6.76 8.65 -2.42
N ILE A 118 -7.10 9.85 -1.96
CA ILE A 118 -8.16 10.69 -2.53
C ILE A 118 -7.93 10.88 -4.04
N LYS A 119 -6.70 11.20 -4.47
CA LYS A 119 -6.39 11.38 -5.89
C LYS A 119 -6.52 10.10 -6.72
N ARG A 120 -6.23 8.94 -6.13
CA ARG A 120 -6.45 7.65 -6.79
C ARG A 120 -7.94 7.36 -6.97
N PHE A 121 -8.73 7.58 -5.91
CA PHE A 121 -10.18 7.44 -5.98
C PHE A 121 -10.81 8.45 -6.95
N ASP A 122 -10.34 9.71 -6.99
CA ASP A 122 -10.75 10.71 -7.99
C ASP A 122 -10.61 10.13 -9.41
N GLY A 123 -9.48 9.47 -9.70
CA GLY A 123 -9.21 8.87 -11.00
C GLY A 123 -10.03 7.62 -11.32
N LEU A 124 -10.34 6.78 -10.32
CA LEU A 124 -11.19 5.59 -10.50
C LEU A 124 -12.67 5.95 -10.69
N MET A 125 -13.10 7.09 -10.15
CA MET A 125 -14.49 7.56 -10.16
C MET A 125 -14.71 8.78 -11.08
N ASP A 126 -13.75 9.07 -11.95
CA ASP A 126 -13.74 10.22 -12.89
C ASP A 126 -14.85 10.19 -13.97
N SER A 127 -15.68 9.15 -13.96
CA SER A 127 -16.67 8.85 -14.99
C SER A 127 -17.93 8.23 -14.39
N VAL A 128 -19.02 8.28 -15.16
CA VAL A 128 -20.31 7.68 -14.78
C VAL A 128 -20.15 6.20 -14.47
N GLY A 129 -19.50 5.45 -15.38
CA GLY A 129 -19.24 4.03 -15.21
C GLY A 129 -18.32 3.72 -14.02
N GLY A 130 -17.32 4.57 -13.75
CA GLY A 130 -16.46 4.43 -12.57
C GLY A 130 -17.23 4.55 -11.24
N ARG A 131 -18.18 5.50 -11.17
CA ARG A 131 -19.04 5.68 -9.99
C ARG A 131 -20.11 4.61 -9.85
N GLN A 132 -20.70 4.17 -10.95
CA GLN A 132 -21.59 3.00 -10.95
C GLN A 132 -20.86 1.75 -10.48
N TYR A 133 -19.63 1.53 -10.98
CA TYR A 133 -18.79 0.42 -10.53
C TYR A 133 -18.44 0.52 -9.05
N TYR A 134 -18.14 1.72 -8.54
CA TYR A 134 -17.90 1.93 -7.12
C TYR A 134 -19.07 1.44 -6.26
N VAL A 135 -20.29 1.85 -6.62
CA VAL A 135 -21.52 1.44 -5.91
C VAL A 135 -21.76 -0.07 -6.03
N GLN A 136 -21.64 -0.63 -7.23
CA GLN A 136 -21.91 -2.04 -7.49
C GLN A 136 -20.89 -2.96 -6.81
N SER A 137 -19.61 -2.58 -6.83
CA SER A 137 -18.49 -3.49 -6.56
C SER A 137 -17.32 -2.83 -5.82
N GLY A 138 -16.86 -1.67 -6.30
CA GLY A 138 -15.64 -1.02 -5.80
C GLY A 138 -15.64 -0.79 -4.29
N ARG A 139 -16.77 -0.38 -3.72
CA ARG A 139 -16.88 -0.12 -2.29
C ARG A 139 -16.72 -1.36 -1.42
N ALA A 140 -17.17 -2.53 -1.90
CA ALA A 140 -16.98 -3.80 -1.19
C ALA A 140 -15.53 -4.29 -1.21
N ILE A 141 -14.75 -3.87 -2.20
CA ILE A 141 -13.34 -4.25 -2.31
C ILE A 141 -12.52 -3.53 -1.23
N ILE A 142 -12.88 -2.30 -0.87
CA ILE A 142 -12.14 -1.51 0.13
C ILE A 142 -12.42 -2.06 1.53
N ASN A 143 -11.36 -2.50 2.23
CA ASN A 143 -11.48 -3.17 3.53
C ASN A 143 -10.88 -2.36 4.69
N GLN A 144 -10.54 -1.09 4.47
CA GLN A 144 -9.95 -0.20 5.47
C GLN A 144 -10.89 0.97 5.75
N PRO A 145 -11.27 1.23 7.02
CA PRO A 145 -12.23 2.29 7.35
C PRO A 145 -11.86 3.66 6.77
N ASN A 146 -10.60 4.07 6.88
CA ASN A 146 -10.13 5.36 6.36
C ASN A 146 -10.21 5.44 4.84
N LEU A 147 -9.93 4.33 4.13
CA LEU A 147 -10.05 4.31 2.68
C LEU A 147 -11.51 4.38 2.23
N ILE A 148 -12.43 3.76 2.98
CA ILE A 148 -13.87 3.85 2.74
C ILE A 148 -14.32 5.30 2.89
N GLU A 149 -13.90 5.98 3.95
CA GLU A 149 -14.20 7.40 4.16
C GLU A 149 -13.72 8.25 2.97
N PHE A 150 -12.46 8.10 2.55
CA PHE A 150 -11.92 8.85 1.41
C PHE A 150 -12.66 8.56 0.10
N ALA A 151 -13.00 7.29 -0.15
CA ALA A 151 -13.71 6.90 -1.36
C ALA A 151 -15.17 7.40 -1.35
N ASP A 152 -15.84 7.35 -0.20
CA ASP A 152 -17.20 7.86 -0.01
C ASP A 152 -17.26 9.38 -0.17
N GLU A 153 -16.28 10.10 0.35
CA GLU A 153 -16.13 11.55 0.15
C GLU A 153 -15.93 11.90 -1.34
N VAL A 154 -15.04 11.17 -2.02
CA VAL A 154 -14.81 11.37 -3.46
C VAL A 154 -16.08 11.09 -4.26
N TYR A 155 -16.77 9.99 -3.96
CA TYR A 155 -18.04 9.67 -4.61
C TYR A 155 -19.05 10.80 -4.39
N ALA A 156 -19.25 11.22 -3.14
CA ALA A 156 -20.23 12.25 -2.80
C ALA A 156 -19.94 13.58 -3.50
N LYS A 157 -18.66 13.94 -3.59
CA LYS A 157 -18.20 15.13 -4.31
C LYS A 157 -18.47 15.05 -5.82
N LEU A 158 -18.21 13.89 -6.44
CA LEU A 158 -18.32 13.74 -7.90
C LEU A 158 -19.75 13.49 -8.37
N GLU A 159 -20.56 12.80 -7.57
CA GLU A 159 -21.95 12.46 -7.89
C GLU A 159 -22.94 13.52 -7.36
N GLY A 160 -22.54 14.32 -6.37
CA GLY A 160 -23.40 15.35 -5.75
C GLY A 160 -24.43 14.80 -4.75
N LYS A 161 -24.34 13.51 -4.40
CA LYS A 161 -25.20 12.82 -3.42
C LYS A 161 -24.37 11.79 -2.65
N PRO A 162 -24.74 11.46 -1.40
CA PRO A 162 -24.04 10.43 -0.64
C PRO A 162 -24.10 9.08 -1.34
N VAL A 163 -23.15 8.22 -0.96
CA VAL A 163 -23.11 6.83 -1.43
C VAL A 163 -24.41 6.11 -1.01
N PRO A 164 -25.10 5.40 -1.91
CA PRO A 164 -26.30 4.65 -1.57
C PRO A 164 -26.04 3.61 -0.49
N GLU A 165 -26.99 3.39 0.42
CA GLU A 165 -26.87 2.36 1.47
C GLU A 165 -26.75 0.94 0.90
N THR A 166 -27.10 0.73 -0.36
CA THR A 166 -26.96 -0.55 -1.06
C THR A 166 -25.54 -0.80 -1.60
N ALA A 167 -24.67 0.20 -1.55
CA ALA A 167 -23.33 0.13 -2.14
C ALA A 167 -22.48 -0.95 -1.49
N GLY A 168 -21.86 -1.78 -2.32
CA GLY A 168 -21.00 -2.88 -1.88
C GLY A 168 -21.73 -4.07 -1.24
N LYS A 169 -23.07 -4.11 -1.24
CA LYS A 169 -23.84 -5.26 -0.72
C LYS A 169 -23.91 -6.44 -1.70
N ALA A 170 -23.56 -6.23 -2.97
CA ALA A 170 -23.69 -7.24 -4.03
C ALA A 170 -22.51 -8.23 -4.11
N ILE A 171 -21.36 -7.90 -3.51
CA ILE A 171 -20.22 -8.82 -3.48
C ILE A 171 -20.21 -9.54 -2.13
N GLY A 172 -20.80 -10.73 -2.12
CA GLY A 172 -20.46 -11.73 -1.13
C GLY A 172 -19.00 -12.13 -1.33
N PHE A 173 -18.08 -11.43 -0.67
CA PHE A 173 -16.91 -12.14 -0.17
C PHE A 173 -17.46 -13.15 0.81
N VAL A 174 -17.50 -14.41 0.36
CA VAL A 174 -17.92 -15.59 1.11
C VAL A 174 -17.38 -15.48 2.55
N SER A 175 -18.31 -15.66 3.50
CA SER A 175 -18.15 -15.94 4.94
C SER A 175 -16.73 -15.98 5.51
#